data_AF-A0A7J7NR55-F1
#
_entry.id   AF-A0A7J7NR55-F1
#
_cell.length_a   1.000
_cell.length_b   1.000
_cell.length_c   1.000
_cell.angle_alpha   90.00
_cell.angle_beta   90.00
_cell.angle_gamma   90.00
#
_symmetry.space_group_name_H-M   'P 1'
#
loop_
_entity.id
_entity.type
_entity.pdbx_description
1 polymer ?
#
loop_
_entity_poly.entity_id
_entity_poly.type
_entity_poly.pdbx_seq_one_letter_code
_entity_poly.pdbx_strand_id
1 'polypeptide(L)'
;MQRRGIGGVFNLNKLCFRLKRKSFFGSGEGEFPTPNGDEDDPMYSDIPKNSRKKSERKPYPTPMKVLISKAKEEKKFRKAEPVRVVEGAPDNGLLVQELVEVAHEVYRARESLIYGLSKIINVVPV
;
A
#
# COMPACT_ATOMS: atom_id res chain seq x y z
N MET A 1 8.14 53.20 -2.92
CA MET A 1 7.36 52.26 -2.08
C MET A 1 8.02 50.90 -2.13
N GLN A 2 8.88 50.59 -1.15
CA GLN A 2 9.61 49.33 -1.08
C GLN A 2 8.84 48.35 -0.18
N ARG A 3 8.38 47.22 -0.73
CA ARG A 3 7.79 46.12 0.05
C ARG A 3 8.88 45.12 0.41
N ARG A 4 9.31 45.15 1.67
CA ARG A 4 10.17 44.12 2.28
C ARG A 4 9.33 42.87 2.51
N GLY A 5 9.52 41.84 1.68
CA GLY A 5 8.96 40.51 1.89
C GLY A 5 9.86 39.73 2.84
N ILE A 6 9.40 39.51 4.07
CA ILE A 6 10.05 38.64 5.06
C ILE A 6 9.64 37.20 4.71
N GLY A 7 10.50 36.48 3.99
CA GLY A 7 10.33 35.06 3.72
C GLY A 7 10.83 34.24 4.92
N GLY A 8 9.91 33.85 5.79
CA GLY A 8 10.19 32.96 6.91
C GLY A 8 10.69 31.59 6.43
N VAL A 9 11.80 31.15 7.01
CA VAL A 9 12.40 29.84 6.75
C VAL A 9 11.52 28.77 7.40
N PHE A 10 10.71 28.06 6.61
CA PHE A 10 10.00 26.88 7.11
C PHE A 10 11.00 25.74 7.31
N ASN A 11 11.48 25.60 8.54
CA ASN A 11 12.19 24.42 9.00
C ASN A 11 11.18 23.25 9.07
N LEU A 12 11.00 22.57 7.95
CA LEU A 12 10.33 21.28 7.92
C LEU A 12 11.28 20.26 8.54
N ASN A 13 11.11 20.07 9.85
CA ASN A 13 11.72 18.96 10.57
C ASN A 13 11.45 17.68 9.78
N LYS A 14 12.54 16.98 9.42
CA LYS A 14 12.54 15.64 8.84
C LYS A 14 11.62 14.73 9.66
N LEU A 15 10.38 14.60 9.23
CA LEU A 15 9.53 13.48 9.59
C LEU A 15 10.11 12.27 8.86
N CYS A 16 11.07 11.63 9.50
CA CYS A 16 11.43 10.25 9.21
C CYS A 16 10.18 9.42 9.52
N PHE A 17 9.29 9.26 8.54
CA PHE A 17 8.27 8.22 8.55
C PHE A 17 8.97 6.87 8.43
N ARG A 18 9.59 6.43 9.53
CA ARG A 18 9.95 5.04 9.74
C ARG A 18 8.64 4.33 10.02
N LEU A 19 7.88 4.09 8.95
CA LEU A 19 6.67 3.30 8.95
C LEU A 19 7.07 1.89 9.41
N LYS A 20 7.10 1.64 10.72
CA LYS A 20 6.99 0.29 11.24
C LYS A 20 5.58 -0.15 10.83
N ARG A 21 5.45 -0.78 9.66
CA ARG A 21 4.25 -1.54 9.28
C ARG A 21 4.07 -2.65 10.32
N LYS A 22 3.33 -2.31 11.37
CA LYS A 22 2.49 -3.23 12.14
C LYS A 22 1.07 -2.71 11.96
N SER A 23 0.54 -2.81 10.74
CA SER A 23 -0.89 -2.63 10.52
C SER A 23 -1.57 -3.92 10.95
N PHE A 24 -1.89 -4.01 12.23
CA PHE A 24 -2.84 -4.98 12.76
C PHE A 24 -4.24 -4.47 12.39
N PHE A 25 -4.88 -5.12 11.43
CA PHE A 25 -6.34 -5.18 11.37
C PHE A 25 -6.72 -6.49 12.06
N GLY A 26 -7.50 -6.38 13.14
CA GLY A 26 -7.96 -7.51 13.92
C GLY A 26 -8.06 -7.13 15.40
N SER A 27 -9.20 -6.55 15.77
CA SER A 27 -9.65 -6.50 17.16
C SER A 27 -10.00 -7.92 17.60
N GLY A 28 -9.05 -8.60 18.23
CA GLY A 28 -9.24 -9.88 18.89
C GLY A 28 -8.07 -10.07 19.83
N GLU A 29 -8.36 -10.23 21.12
CA GLU A 29 -7.37 -10.60 22.12
C GLU A 29 -6.80 -11.98 21.75
N GLY A 30 -5.71 -11.98 20.99
CA GLY A 30 -4.88 -13.14 20.73
C GLY A 30 -3.50 -12.80 21.27
N GLU A 31 -3.13 -13.43 22.38
CA GLU A 31 -1.78 -13.39 22.93
C GLU A 31 -0.76 -13.67 21.80
N PHE A 32 0.19 -12.77 21.65
CA PHE A 32 1.33 -13.00 20.76
C PHE A 32 2.13 -14.19 21.30
N PRO A 33 2.31 -15.29 20.55
CA PRO A 33 3.14 -16.37 21.03
C PRO A 33 4.56 -15.84 21.16
N THR A 34 5.14 -16.03 22.33
CA THR A 34 6.56 -15.77 22.57
C THR A 34 7.41 -16.55 21.56
N PRO A 35 8.66 -16.13 21.26
CA PRO A 35 9.54 -16.84 20.33
C PRO A 35 9.89 -18.29 20.75
N ASN A 36 9.45 -18.71 21.94
CA ASN A 36 9.59 -20.05 22.51
C ASN A 36 8.21 -20.63 22.84
N GLY A 37 7.21 -20.44 21.97
CA GLY A 37 5.88 -21.02 22.11
C GLY A 37 5.73 -22.28 21.26
N ASP A 38 5.68 -23.43 21.93
CA ASP A 38 5.34 -24.73 21.34
C ASP A 38 3.83 -24.93 21.15
N GLU A 39 3.05 -23.85 21.25
CA GLU A 39 1.60 -23.89 21.07
C GLU A 39 1.26 -23.77 19.59
N ASP A 40 0.99 -24.93 19.03
CA ASP A 40 0.42 -25.07 17.70
C ASP A 40 -1.04 -24.65 17.74
N ASP A 41 -1.36 -23.54 17.07
CA ASP A 41 -2.75 -23.11 16.90
C ASP A 41 -3.56 -24.23 16.21
N PRO A 42 -4.54 -24.85 16.90
CA PRO A 42 -5.29 -25.98 16.35
C PRO A 42 -6.09 -25.59 15.10
N MET A 43 -6.31 -24.29 14.87
CA MET A 43 -7.03 -23.77 13.70
C MET A 43 -6.20 -23.80 12.42
N TYR A 44 -4.88 -23.93 12.52
CA TYR A 44 -3.94 -23.94 11.38
C TYR A 44 -3.05 -25.19 11.34
N SER A 45 -3.51 -26.29 11.93
CA SER A 45 -2.83 -27.60 11.92
C SER A 45 -2.63 -28.14 10.50
N ASP A 46 -3.54 -27.84 9.58
CA ASP A 46 -3.52 -28.30 8.19
C ASP A 46 -2.48 -27.58 7.31
N ILE A 47 -1.97 -26.42 7.75
CA ILE A 47 -1.01 -25.64 6.96
C ILE A 47 0.42 -26.11 7.27
N PRO A 48 1.22 -26.46 6.23
CA PRO A 48 2.61 -26.81 6.45
C PRO A 48 3.36 -25.63 7.07
N LYS A 49 3.90 -25.86 8.28
CA LYS A 49 4.63 -24.85 9.03
C LYS A 49 5.94 -24.55 8.32
N ASN A 50 6.32 -23.27 8.30
CA ASN A 50 7.67 -22.93 7.88
C ASN A 50 8.66 -23.63 8.83
N SER A 51 9.78 -24.13 8.28
CA SER A 51 10.78 -24.74 9.14
C SER A 51 11.37 -23.70 10.08
N ARG A 52 11.39 -24.03 11.38
CA ARG A 52 11.91 -23.17 12.44
C ARG A 52 13.42 -23.02 12.33
N LYS A 53 14.11 -24.09 11.92
CA LYS A 53 15.57 -24.08 11.73
C LYS A 53 15.93 -23.62 10.32
N LYS A 54 16.91 -22.72 10.24
CA LYS A 54 17.39 -22.19 8.96
C LYS A 54 18.05 -23.25 8.07
N SER A 55 18.61 -24.31 8.67
CA SER A 55 19.24 -25.42 7.95
C SER A 55 18.25 -26.35 7.25
N GLU A 56 17.01 -26.41 7.73
CA GLU A 56 15.92 -27.18 7.12
C GLU A 56 15.31 -26.44 5.92
N ARG A 57 15.62 -25.14 5.77
CA ARG A 57 15.18 -24.35 4.62
C ARG A 57 16.11 -24.63 3.45
N LYS A 58 15.51 -24.75 2.26
CA LYS A 58 16.29 -24.74 1.02
C LYS A 58 17.09 -23.44 0.93
N PRO A 59 18.37 -23.49 0.57
CA PRO A 59 19.16 -22.28 0.37
C PRO A 59 18.56 -21.45 -0.77
N TYR A 60 18.76 -20.13 -0.72
CA TYR A 60 18.34 -19.27 -1.82
C TYR A 60 19.08 -19.67 -3.10
N PRO A 61 18.41 -19.65 -4.27
CA PRO A 61 19.05 -19.90 -5.55
C PRO A 61 20.24 -18.95 -5.81
N THR A 62 20.16 -17.73 -5.29
CA THR A 62 21.24 -16.76 -5.30
C THR A 62 21.70 -16.49 -3.85
N PRO A 63 23.00 -16.55 -3.54
CA PRO A 63 23.50 -16.30 -2.20
C PRO A 63 23.07 -14.93 -1.66
N MET A 64 22.66 -14.89 -0.39
CA MET A 64 22.12 -13.68 0.26
C MET A 64 23.05 -12.47 0.13
N LYS A 65 24.38 -12.67 0.20
CA LYS A 65 25.37 -11.60 0.05
C LYS A 65 25.29 -10.91 -1.32
N VAL A 66 25.02 -11.65 -2.39
CA VAL A 66 24.89 -11.11 -3.76
C VAL A 66 23.63 -10.24 -3.85
N LEU A 67 22.51 -10.71 -3.30
CA LEU A 67 21.26 -9.94 -3.25
C LEU A 67 21.44 -8.63 -2.47
N ILE A 68 22.11 -8.70 -1.32
CA ILE A 68 22.41 -7.52 -0.49
C ILE A 68 23.31 -6.53 -1.25
N SER A 69 24.33 -7.02 -1.95
CA SER A 69 25.23 -6.15 -2.73
C SER A 69 24.48 -5.44 -3.86
N LYS A 70 23.68 -6.17 -4.65
CA LYS A 70 22.83 -5.57 -5.70
C LYS A 70 21.88 -4.51 -5.14
N ALA A 71 21.23 -4.79 -4.02
CA ALA A 71 20.35 -3.81 -3.36
C ALA A 71 21.11 -2.57 -2.86
N LYS A 72 22.34 -2.74 -2.36
CA LYS A 72 23.20 -1.61 -1.95
C LYS A 72 23.64 -0.77 -3.14
N GLU A 73 23.99 -1.40 -4.26
CA GLU A 73 24.35 -0.73 -5.51
C GLU A 73 23.17 0.07 -6.04
N GLU A 74 21.99 -0.54 -6.18
CA GLU A 74 20.77 0.14 -6.62
C GLU A 74 20.43 1.34 -5.72
N LYS A 75 20.59 1.19 -4.40
CA LYS A 75 20.42 2.30 -3.45
C LYS A 75 21.45 3.42 -3.65
N LYS A 76 22.69 3.10 -4.05
CA LYS A 76 23.70 4.10 -4.40
C LYS A 76 23.34 4.79 -5.72
N PHE A 77 22.94 4.05 -6.74
CA PHE A 77 22.48 4.60 -8.02
C PHE A 77 21.33 5.59 -7.81
N ARG A 78 20.30 5.23 -7.05
CA ARG A 78 19.18 6.13 -6.71
C ARG A 78 19.57 7.36 -5.89
N LYS A 79 20.69 7.32 -5.17
CA LYS A 79 21.22 8.47 -4.43
C LYS A 79 22.07 9.38 -5.30
N ALA A 80 22.86 8.79 -6.21
CA ALA A 80 23.73 9.49 -7.13
C ALA A 80 22.92 10.19 -8.22
N GLU A 81 21.92 9.48 -8.74
CA GLU A 81 20.91 9.99 -9.65
C GLU A 81 19.57 9.99 -8.90
N PRO A 82 19.25 11.07 -8.16
CA PRO A 82 17.90 11.22 -7.65
C PRO A 82 16.97 11.17 -8.86
N VAL A 83 16.06 10.19 -8.89
CA VAL A 83 14.98 10.13 -9.88
C VAL A 83 14.38 11.52 -9.94
N ARG A 84 14.55 12.20 -11.08
CA ARG A 84 14.03 13.55 -11.26
C ARG A 84 12.55 13.47 -10.87
N VAL A 85 12.18 14.16 -9.80
CA VAL A 85 10.77 14.37 -9.50
C VAL A 85 10.22 15.03 -10.75
N VAL A 86 9.27 14.38 -11.42
CA VAL A 86 8.63 14.98 -12.59
C VAL A 86 7.96 16.26 -12.08
N GLU A 87 8.58 17.41 -12.37
CA GLU A 87 8.22 18.69 -11.75
C GLU A 87 6.82 19.14 -12.18
N GLY A 88 6.34 18.66 -13.33
CA GLY A 88 4.97 18.84 -13.82
C GLY A 88 4.15 17.56 -13.75
N ALA A 89 2.84 17.69 -13.64
CA ALA A 89 1.96 16.60 -14.04
C ALA A 89 2.24 16.26 -15.52
N PRO A 90 2.23 14.98 -15.91
CA PRO A 90 2.29 14.64 -17.34
C PRO A 90 1.19 15.41 -18.09
N ASP A 91 1.50 15.91 -19.28
CA ASP A 91 0.57 16.72 -20.10
C ASP A 91 -0.79 16.02 -20.30
N ASN A 92 -0.74 14.68 -20.34
CA ASN A 92 -1.91 13.84 -20.17
C ASN A 92 -2.12 13.63 -18.66
N GLY A 93 -2.95 14.47 -18.04
CA GLY A 93 -3.41 14.22 -16.68
C GLY A 93 -3.93 12.79 -16.57
N LEU A 94 -3.81 12.16 -15.39
CA LEU A 94 -4.36 10.82 -15.10
C LEU A 94 -5.85 10.67 -15.46
N LEU A 95 -6.53 11.77 -15.76
CA LEU A 95 -7.84 11.86 -16.39
C LEU A 95 -7.68 12.00 -17.91
N VAL A 96 -7.93 10.91 -18.62
CA VAL A 96 -8.27 10.99 -20.05
C VAL A 96 -9.58 11.76 -20.13
N GLN A 97 -9.56 12.99 -20.68
CA GLN A 97 -10.73 13.88 -20.70
C GLN A 97 -11.96 13.21 -21.33
N GLU A 98 -11.75 12.36 -22.33
CA GLU A 98 -12.80 11.57 -23.00
C GLU A 98 -13.52 10.60 -22.04
N LEU A 99 -12.85 10.09 -21.01
CA LEU A 99 -13.46 9.15 -20.05
C LEU A 99 -14.29 9.85 -18.97
N VAL A 100 -14.20 11.18 -18.85
CA VAL A 100 -14.95 11.94 -17.85
C VAL A 100 -16.44 11.93 -18.17
N GLU A 101 -16.80 12.09 -19.43
CA GLU A 101 -18.19 12.04 -19.89
C GLU A 101 -18.79 10.64 -19.69
N VAL A 102 -18.04 9.61 -20.07
CA VAL A 102 -18.43 8.20 -19.87
C VAL A 102 -18.65 7.88 -18.39
N ALA A 103 -17.79 8.39 -17.50
CA ALA A 103 -17.95 8.18 -16.06
C ALA A 103 -19.25 8.80 -15.53
N HIS A 104 -19.64 9.99 -16.01
CA HIS A 104 -20.91 10.62 -15.63
C HIS A 104 -22.13 9.84 -16.15
N GLU A 105 -22.07 9.33 -17.38
CA GLU A 105 -23.14 8.52 -17.94
C GLU A 105 -23.35 7.21 -17.17
N VAL A 106 -22.26 6.49 -16.88
CA VAL A 106 -22.29 5.24 -16.09
C VAL A 106 -22.84 5.50 -14.69
N TYR A 107 -22.44 6.60 -14.05
CA TYR A 107 -22.93 6.96 -12.74
C TYR A 107 -24.45 7.20 -12.73
N ARG A 108 -24.96 7.97 -13.70
CA ARG A 108 -26.41 8.23 -13.84
C ARG A 108 -27.20 6.95 -14.15
N ALA A 109 -26.66 6.08 -15.00
CA ALA A 109 -27.29 4.79 -15.30
C ALA A 109 -27.35 3.88 -14.06
N ARG A 110 -26.32 3.92 -13.21
CA ARG A 110 -26.33 3.19 -11.93
C ARG A 110 -27.40 3.73 -10.98
N GLU A 111 -27.54 5.05 -10.87
CA GLU A 111 -28.58 5.67 -10.04
C GLU A 111 -29.99 5.28 -10.49
N SER A 112 -30.25 5.32 -11.81
CA SER A 112 -31.55 4.95 -12.37
C SER A 112 -31.90 3.48 -12.15
N LEU A 113 -30.91 2.59 -12.27
CA LEU A 113 -31.09 1.16 -12.00
C LEU A 113 -31.42 0.91 -10.53
N ILE A 114 -30.67 1.49 -9.61
CA ILE A 114 -30.92 1.33 -8.16
C ILE A 114 -32.29 1.89 -7.80
N TYR A 115 -32.65 3.05 -8.36
CA TYR A 115 -33.97 3.63 -8.17
C TYR A 115 -35.08 2.69 -8.68
N GLY A 116 -34.94 2.15 -9.89
CA GLY A 116 -35.87 1.19 -10.46
C GLY A 116 -36.03 -0.06 -9.60
N LEU A 117 -34.92 -0.64 -9.14
CA LEU A 117 -34.93 -1.79 -8.22
C LEU A 117 -35.64 -1.46 -6.90
N SER A 118 -35.40 -0.27 -6.34
CA SER A 118 -36.08 0.16 -5.11
C SER A 118 -37.61 0.18 -5.26
N LYS A 119 -38.11 0.54 -6.46
CA LYS A 119 -39.54 0.52 -6.75
C LYS A 119 -40.08 -0.89 -6.89
N ILE A 120 -39.33 -1.79 -7.53
CA ILE A 120 -39.74 -3.19 -7.72
C ILE A 120 -39.82 -3.93 -6.39
N ILE A 121 -38.82 -3.76 -5.51
CA ILE A 121 -38.77 -4.40 -4.19
C ILE A 121 -39.99 -4.01 -3.34
N ASN A 122 -40.47 -2.78 -3.47
CA ASN A 122 -41.66 -2.32 -2.73
C ASN A 122 -42.99 -2.89 -3.27
N VAL A 123 -43.01 -3.42 -4.50
CA VAL A 123 -44.22 -3.90 -5.17
C VAL A 123 -44.32 -5.44 -5.15
N VAL A 124 -43.19 -6.13 -5.19
CA VAL A 124 -43.14 -7.60 -5.14
C VAL A 124 -42.94 -8.05 -3.70
N PRO A 125 -43.97 -8.58 -3.01
CA PRO A 125 -43.78 -9.16 -1.69
C PRO A 125 -42.92 -10.42 -1.82
N VAL A 126 -41.90 -10.51 -0.96
CA VAL A 126 -41.05 -11.69 -0.78
C VAL A 126 -41.62 -12.55 0.33
#